data_AF-A0A1M4RWP2-F1
#
_entry.id   AF-A0A1M4RWP2-F1
#
_cell.length_a   1.000
_cell.length_b   1.000
_cell.length_c   1.000
_cell.angle_alpha   90.00
_cell.angle_beta   90.00
_cell.angle_gamma   90.00
#
_symmetry.space_group_name_H-M   'P 1'
#
loop_
_entity.id
_entity.type
_entity.pdbx_description
1 polymer ?
#
loop_
_entity_poly.entity_id
_entity_poly.type
_entity_poly.pdbx_seq_one_letter_code
_entity_poly.pdbx_strand_id
1 'polypeptide(L)'
;MTPPVSPPATFPPRGWNSWDCFGGSVTEAEVLDNARFIHEHLLAHGWDTVVVDIQWYEPAPGTADYNAHSAAVIDAYGRPLPAENRFPSAAGGAGFGPLAEAIHALGLRFGVHLMRGIPRRAVAANTPILGTAYTARDVATPPSDRCPWNPDNEGVQPDHPGSQAWYDSLLALLATWGVDFVKVDDVLYPPIRRPDIAMIHRAIKRSGRDITLSLSPGRELSLEHADFLREHAQMWRVSDDLWDDWEAVVEQFQRATRWAAVQSDDGVGDLDMLPLGRIGLRAHVGEPRHSRLNLDEQRTMLTLWSIARSPLMMGGHLPESSPETIALLGNDVVLALGERGADCREIIRDGDLVVWRSTLRPAPGRGEGEREVRAVFNLGDEPRTRRLHLADLGLPQTTRHLTDLWTSKRAAVVDGWWEMDLPAHGCAVAAVA
;
A
#
# COMPACT_ATOMS: atom_id res chain seq x y z
N MET A 1 27.47 -11.35 10.10
CA MET A 1 27.06 -9.97 10.42
C MET A 1 25.66 -10.06 11.00
N THR A 2 25.41 -9.42 12.14
CA THR A 2 24.03 -9.25 12.65
C THR A 2 23.28 -8.40 11.63
N PRO A 3 22.09 -8.81 11.15
CA PRO A 3 21.32 -7.99 10.22
C PRO A 3 21.04 -6.61 10.84
N PRO A 4 21.04 -5.52 10.05
CA PRO A 4 20.72 -4.20 10.56
C PRO A 4 19.33 -4.21 11.21
N VAL A 5 19.22 -3.55 12.37
CA VAL A 5 17.97 -3.43 13.12
C VAL A 5 16.97 -2.66 12.25
N SER A 6 15.79 -3.24 12.02
CA SER A 6 14.72 -2.57 11.27
C SER A 6 14.30 -1.27 11.96
N PRO A 7 14.14 -0.16 11.22
CA PRO A 7 13.56 1.05 11.76
C PRO A 7 12.13 0.81 12.30
N PRO A 8 11.64 1.62 13.26
CA PRO A 8 10.26 1.58 13.69
C PRO A 8 9.29 1.72 12.51
N ALA A 9 8.16 1.01 12.58
CA ALA A 9 7.16 1.00 11.52
C ALA A 9 5.91 1.78 11.93
N THR A 10 5.46 2.70 11.09
CA THR A 10 4.10 3.22 11.14
C THR A 10 3.10 2.12 10.77
N PHE A 11 1.98 2.06 11.50
CA PHE A 11 0.84 1.22 11.12
C PHE A 11 -0.48 2.01 11.11
N PRO A 12 -1.30 1.94 10.05
CA PRO A 12 -1.05 1.30 8.76
C PRO A 12 0.20 1.83 8.04
N PRO A 13 0.90 1.03 7.20
CA PRO A 13 2.11 1.47 6.53
C PRO A 13 1.91 2.75 5.71
N ARG A 14 2.88 3.66 5.78
CA ARG A 14 2.96 4.85 4.93
C ARG A 14 4.29 4.90 4.20
N GLY A 15 4.26 5.15 2.90
CA GLY A 15 5.48 5.05 2.11
C GLY A 15 5.31 5.46 0.66
N TRP A 16 6.24 5.00 -0.16
CA TRP A 16 6.28 5.20 -1.59
C TRP A 16 6.43 3.86 -2.29
N ASN A 17 5.78 3.72 -3.44
CA ASN A 17 5.88 2.55 -4.30
C ASN A 17 6.13 2.99 -5.75
N SER A 18 7.03 2.27 -6.45
CA SER A 18 7.48 2.65 -7.79
C SER A 18 6.49 2.41 -8.94
N TRP A 19 5.37 1.72 -8.71
CA TRP A 19 4.49 1.23 -9.78
C TRP A 19 3.87 2.35 -10.63
N ASP A 20 3.16 3.31 -10.02
CA ASP A 20 2.40 4.30 -10.81
C ASP A 20 3.31 5.23 -11.62
N CYS A 21 4.54 5.47 -11.17
CA CYS A 21 5.50 6.30 -11.88
C CYS A 21 6.37 5.50 -12.87
N PHE A 22 6.86 4.32 -12.50
CA PHE A 22 7.91 3.61 -13.24
C PHE A 22 7.54 2.19 -13.69
N GLY A 23 6.32 1.72 -13.39
CA GLY A 23 5.88 0.36 -13.68
C GLY A 23 6.88 -0.67 -13.15
N GLY A 24 7.18 -1.69 -13.96
CA GLY A 24 8.21 -2.68 -13.63
C GLY A 24 9.66 -2.22 -13.85
N SER A 25 9.89 -0.96 -14.23
CA SER A 25 11.15 -0.47 -14.83
C SER A 25 11.98 0.49 -13.98
N VAL A 26 11.65 0.64 -12.70
CA VAL A 26 12.40 1.53 -11.78
C VAL A 26 13.89 1.16 -11.70
N THR A 27 14.74 2.16 -11.53
CA THR A 27 16.19 2.03 -11.33
C THR A 27 16.60 2.39 -9.91
N GLU A 28 17.79 1.96 -9.49
CA GLU A 28 18.36 2.26 -8.17
C GLU A 28 18.46 3.77 -7.90
N ALA A 29 18.88 4.56 -8.89
CA ALA A 29 18.99 6.00 -8.75
C ALA A 29 17.63 6.63 -8.43
N GLU A 30 16.59 6.23 -9.16
CA GLU A 30 15.22 6.73 -8.93
C GLU A 30 14.69 6.32 -7.55
N VAL A 31 14.95 5.08 -7.11
CA VAL A 31 14.60 4.64 -5.75
C VAL A 31 15.26 5.53 -4.71
N LEU A 32 16.57 5.79 -4.85
CA LEU A 32 17.33 6.61 -3.91
C LEU A 32 16.90 8.08 -3.93
N ASP A 33 16.47 8.62 -5.07
CA ASP A 33 15.96 9.99 -5.16
C ASP A 33 14.63 10.14 -4.42
N ASN A 34 13.72 9.16 -4.54
CA ASN A 34 12.45 9.16 -3.79
C ASN A 34 12.71 8.91 -2.29
N ALA A 35 13.64 8.03 -1.94
CA ALA A 35 14.02 7.80 -0.55
C ALA A 35 14.59 9.06 0.11
N ARG A 36 15.50 9.78 -0.57
CA ARG A 36 16.03 11.07 -0.08
C ARG A 36 14.91 12.09 0.10
N PHE A 37 13.99 12.19 -0.86
CA PHE A 37 12.85 13.09 -0.75
C PHE A 37 11.97 12.77 0.47
N ILE A 38 11.67 11.49 0.72
CA ILE A 38 10.91 11.08 1.91
C ILE A 38 11.65 11.49 3.17
N HIS A 39 12.94 11.19 3.28
CA HIS A 39 13.76 11.57 4.43
C HIS A 39 13.69 13.07 4.73
N GLU A 40 13.83 13.90 3.70
CA GLU A 40 13.89 15.35 3.83
C GLU A 40 12.53 16.00 4.11
N HIS A 41 11.43 15.42 3.62
CA HIS A 41 10.13 16.11 3.58
C HIS A 41 8.98 15.38 4.25
N LEU A 42 9.00 14.05 4.35
CA LEU A 42 7.84 13.25 4.72
C LEU A 42 8.08 12.30 5.90
N LEU A 43 9.34 11.97 6.23
CA LEU A 43 9.69 11.10 7.35
C LEU A 43 9.22 11.65 8.69
N ALA A 44 9.27 12.98 8.89
CA ALA A 44 8.75 13.63 10.08
C ALA A 44 7.22 13.46 10.26
N HIS A 45 6.51 13.21 9.15
CA HIS A 45 5.09 12.91 9.09
C HIS A 45 4.82 11.39 9.05
N GLY A 46 5.87 10.59 9.28
CA GLY A 46 5.88 9.14 9.38
C GLY A 46 5.65 8.37 8.07
N TRP A 47 5.98 8.97 6.93
CA TRP A 47 6.21 8.23 5.70
C TRP A 47 7.59 7.57 5.80
N ASP A 48 7.62 6.25 5.95
CA ASP A 48 8.84 5.55 6.36
C ASP A 48 9.23 4.39 5.44
N THR A 49 8.37 3.98 4.50
CA THR A 49 8.59 2.78 3.70
C THR A 49 8.87 3.10 2.23
N VAL A 50 9.90 2.51 1.63
CA VAL A 50 10.27 2.66 0.20
C VAL A 50 10.17 1.29 -0.47
N VAL A 51 9.22 1.11 -1.40
CA VAL A 51 8.94 -0.17 -2.04
C VAL A 51 9.35 -0.17 -3.51
N VAL A 52 10.25 -1.09 -3.88
CA VAL A 52 10.55 -1.43 -5.27
C VAL A 52 9.49 -2.41 -5.77
N ASP A 53 8.63 -1.97 -6.68
CA ASP A 53 7.55 -2.81 -7.21
C ASP A 53 8.06 -3.85 -8.23
N ILE A 54 7.14 -4.49 -8.93
CA ILE A 54 7.33 -5.73 -9.70
C ILE A 54 8.51 -5.73 -10.67
N GLN A 55 9.00 -6.93 -11.00
CA GLN A 55 9.98 -7.16 -12.06
C GLN A 55 11.34 -6.47 -11.85
N TRP A 56 11.74 -6.15 -10.61
CA TRP A 56 13.13 -5.75 -10.32
C TRP A 56 14.18 -6.78 -10.75
N TYR A 57 13.78 -8.04 -10.92
CA TYR A 57 14.58 -9.14 -11.44
C TYR A 57 14.62 -9.22 -12.97
N GLU A 58 13.82 -8.44 -13.69
CA GLU A 58 13.80 -8.42 -15.16
C GLU A 58 14.79 -7.35 -15.66
N PRO A 59 15.81 -7.69 -16.47
CA PRO A 59 16.80 -6.70 -16.93
C PRO A 59 16.22 -5.64 -17.87
N ALA A 60 15.25 -6.02 -18.70
CA ALA A 60 14.63 -5.17 -19.69
C ALA A 60 13.10 -5.33 -19.62
N PRO A 61 12.46 -4.93 -18.52
CA PRO A 61 11.01 -5.03 -18.37
C PRO A 61 10.34 -4.15 -19.43
N GLY A 62 9.17 -4.57 -19.88
CA GLY A 62 8.37 -3.71 -20.75
C GLY A 62 7.86 -2.49 -19.98
N THR A 63 7.80 -1.34 -20.64
CA THR A 63 7.45 -0.05 -20.02
C THR A 63 5.98 0.34 -20.19
N ALA A 64 5.23 -0.41 -21.01
CA ALA A 64 3.79 -0.24 -21.23
C ALA A 64 3.04 -1.55 -20.88
N ASP A 65 3.52 -2.69 -21.38
CA ASP A 65 3.01 -4.01 -21.01
C ASP A 65 4.17 -4.92 -20.63
N TYR A 66 3.88 -6.00 -19.89
CA TYR A 66 4.87 -7.04 -19.64
C TYR A 66 5.32 -7.69 -20.95
N ASN A 67 6.63 -7.97 -21.05
CA ASN A 67 7.15 -8.77 -22.16
C ASN A 67 6.47 -10.15 -22.16
N ALA A 68 6.13 -10.69 -23.33
CA ALA A 68 5.50 -12.02 -23.44
C ALA A 68 6.33 -13.15 -22.82
N HIS A 69 7.64 -12.95 -22.71
CA HIS A 69 8.59 -13.87 -22.08
C HIS A 69 9.46 -13.10 -21.09
N SER A 70 9.48 -13.56 -19.84
CA SER A 70 10.39 -13.04 -18.82
C SER A 70 11.79 -13.64 -18.97
N ALA A 71 12.79 -12.77 -18.85
CA ALA A 71 14.20 -13.11 -18.76
C ALA A 71 14.75 -12.91 -17.34
N ALA A 72 13.89 -13.11 -16.31
CA ALA A 72 14.22 -12.94 -14.90
C ALA A 72 15.64 -13.45 -14.57
N VAL A 73 16.43 -12.61 -13.90
CA VAL A 73 17.72 -12.99 -13.33
C VAL A 73 17.43 -13.85 -12.12
N ILE A 74 18.03 -15.04 -12.09
CA ILE A 74 17.88 -16.01 -11.00
C ILE A 74 19.24 -16.49 -10.52
N ASP A 75 19.33 -16.86 -9.26
CA ASP A 75 20.52 -17.52 -8.70
C ASP A 75 20.54 -19.03 -9.00
N ALA A 76 21.58 -19.71 -8.51
CA ALA A 76 21.75 -21.15 -8.70
C ALA A 76 20.65 -22.02 -8.06
N TYR A 77 19.84 -21.45 -7.17
CA TYR A 77 18.70 -22.12 -6.51
C TYR A 77 17.36 -21.68 -7.10
N GLY A 78 17.37 -20.90 -8.18
CA GLY A 78 16.16 -20.42 -8.86
C GLY A 78 15.53 -19.17 -8.27
N ARG A 79 16.12 -18.57 -7.22
CA ARG A 79 15.58 -17.37 -6.55
C ARG A 79 15.84 -16.13 -7.41
N PRO A 80 14.86 -15.23 -7.59
CA PRO A 80 15.06 -14.00 -8.36
C PRO A 80 16.13 -13.10 -7.72
N LEU A 81 16.96 -12.47 -8.54
CA LEU A 81 18.00 -11.50 -8.16
C LEU A 81 17.76 -10.15 -8.85
N PRO A 82 18.14 -9.02 -8.24
CA PRO A 82 18.04 -7.71 -8.89
C PRO A 82 18.84 -7.67 -10.18
N ALA A 83 18.24 -7.10 -11.22
CA ALA A 83 18.94 -6.91 -12.48
C ALA A 83 20.02 -5.83 -12.35
N GLU A 84 21.29 -6.22 -12.39
CA GLU A 84 22.44 -5.35 -12.11
C GLU A 84 22.54 -4.13 -13.04
N ASN A 85 21.97 -4.19 -14.25
CA ASN A 85 21.93 -3.02 -15.15
C ASN A 85 21.01 -1.90 -14.65
N ARG A 86 20.01 -2.23 -13.83
CA ARG A 86 19.07 -1.28 -13.20
C ARG A 86 19.43 -1.01 -11.74
N PHE A 87 20.05 -1.98 -11.09
CA PHE A 87 20.53 -1.92 -9.71
C PHE A 87 22.03 -2.24 -9.64
N PRO A 88 22.91 -1.31 -10.06
CA PRO A 88 24.35 -1.56 -10.10
C PRO A 88 24.96 -1.98 -8.76
N SER A 89 24.40 -1.55 -7.63
CA SER A 89 24.93 -1.97 -6.32
C SER A 89 24.65 -3.43 -5.99
N ALA A 90 23.76 -4.10 -6.73
CA ALA A 90 23.51 -5.54 -6.59
C ALA A 90 24.64 -6.42 -7.15
N ALA A 91 25.60 -5.82 -7.87
CA ALA A 91 26.68 -6.51 -8.54
C ALA A 91 27.50 -7.40 -7.60
N GLY A 92 28.04 -8.50 -8.16
CA GLY A 92 28.89 -9.42 -7.40
C GLY A 92 28.12 -10.25 -6.36
N GLY A 93 26.81 -10.41 -6.54
CA GLY A 93 25.96 -11.21 -5.65
C GLY A 93 25.52 -10.50 -4.37
N ALA A 94 25.68 -9.17 -4.30
CA ALA A 94 25.23 -8.36 -3.17
C ALA A 94 23.70 -8.30 -3.06
N GLY A 95 22.99 -8.47 -4.19
CA GLY A 95 21.53 -8.35 -4.25
C GLY A 95 21.07 -6.97 -3.76
N PHE A 96 19.96 -6.90 -3.04
CA PHE A 96 19.49 -5.61 -2.54
C PHE A 96 20.17 -5.12 -1.25
N GLY A 97 21.15 -5.86 -0.70
CA GLY A 97 21.81 -5.50 0.56
C GLY A 97 22.30 -4.04 0.60
N PRO A 98 23.10 -3.58 -0.38
CA PRO A 98 23.59 -2.20 -0.40
C PRO A 98 22.50 -1.14 -0.54
N LEU A 99 21.48 -1.39 -1.37
CA LEU A 99 20.35 -0.47 -1.53
C LEU A 99 19.53 -0.36 -0.23
N ALA A 100 19.23 -1.49 0.39
CA ALA A 100 18.53 -1.52 1.68
C ALA A 100 19.33 -0.79 2.77
N GLU A 101 20.66 -1.00 2.84
CA GLU A 101 21.54 -0.29 3.77
C GLU A 101 21.50 1.23 3.55
N ALA A 102 21.54 1.68 2.29
CA ALA A 102 21.42 3.10 1.96
C ALA A 102 20.06 3.70 2.38
N ILE A 103 18.97 2.94 2.22
CA ILE A 103 17.63 3.36 2.65
C ILE A 103 17.51 3.36 4.18
N HIS A 104 18.05 2.34 4.87
CA HIS A 104 18.11 2.28 6.33
C HIS A 104 18.94 3.42 6.93
N ALA A 105 20.02 3.83 6.27
CA ALA A 105 20.84 4.96 6.69
C ALA A 105 20.09 6.30 6.66
N LEU A 106 19.01 6.40 5.87
CA LEU A 106 18.08 7.53 5.87
C LEU A 106 16.99 7.42 6.96
N GLY A 107 17.02 6.37 7.78
CA GLY A 107 15.98 6.07 8.77
C GLY A 107 14.70 5.50 8.17
N LEU A 108 14.74 5.04 6.91
CA LEU A 108 13.61 4.49 6.16
C LEU A 108 13.67 2.96 6.11
N ARG A 109 12.55 2.33 5.84
CA ARG A 109 12.35 0.88 5.67
C ARG A 109 12.36 0.53 4.19
N PHE A 110 12.93 -0.62 3.85
CA PHE A 110 13.03 -1.07 2.45
C PHE A 110 12.05 -2.19 2.14
N GLY A 111 11.31 -2.06 1.04
CA GLY A 111 10.34 -3.04 0.59
C GLY A 111 10.59 -3.51 -0.84
N VAL A 112 10.14 -4.74 -1.13
CA VAL A 112 10.16 -5.30 -2.48
C VAL A 112 8.84 -5.98 -2.82
N HIS A 113 8.54 -6.04 -4.10
CA HIS A 113 7.46 -6.85 -4.64
C HIS A 113 7.91 -8.29 -4.94
N LEU A 114 7.00 -9.25 -4.82
CA LEU A 114 7.13 -10.61 -5.32
C LEU A 114 5.88 -11.03 -6.10
N MET A 115 6.07 -11.72 -7.21
CA MET A 115 5.01 -12.54 -7.81
C MET A 115 4.85 -13.85 -7.02
N ARG A 116 3.62 -14.31 -6.80
CA ARG A 116 3.35 -15.67 -6.31
C ARG A 116 4.13 -16.71 -7.12
N GLY A 117 4.62 -17.74 -6.43
CA GLY A 117 5.11 -18.95 -7.06
C GLY A 117 6.63 -19.01 -7.26
N ILE A 118 7.05 -19.59 -8.38
CA ILE A 118 8.46 -19.88 -8.72
C ILE A 118 8.76 -19.47 -10.16
N PRO A 119 9.90 -18.82 -10.46
CA PRO A 119 10.20 -18.37 -11.83
C PRO A 119 10.13 -19.50 -12.85
N ARG A 120 9.45 -19.27 -13.99
CA ARG A 120 9.39 -20.25 -15.09
C ARG A 120 10.77 -20.62 -15.60
N ARG A 121 11.72 -19.68 -15.54
CA ARG A 121 13.13 -19.91 -15.85
C ARG A 121 13.78 -20.94 -14.91
N ALA A 122 13.47 -20.90 -13.62
CA ALA A 122 13.95 -21.87 -12.63
C ALA A 122 13.38 -23.26 -12.92
N VAL A 123 12.09 -23.36 -13.24
CA VAL A 123 11.42 -24.61 -13.64
C VAL A 123 12.00 -25.17 -14.94
N ALA A 124 12.23 -24.32 -15.94
CA ALA A 124 12.84 -24.72 -17.21
C ALA A 124 14.27 -25.25 -17.01
N ALA A 125 15.08 -24.56 -16.21
CA ALA A 125 16.45 -24.96 -15.87
C ALA A 125 16.51 -26.12 -14.85
N ASN A 126 15.38 -26.45 -14.21
CA ASN A 126 15.26 -27.41 -13.13
C ASN A 126 16.23 -27.16 -11.97
N THR A 127 16.34 -25.91 -11.53
CA THR A 127 17.26 -25.53 -10.45
C THR A 127 16.95 -26.28 -9.15
N PRO A 128 17.96 -26.62 -8.33
CA PRO A 128 17.75 -27.23 -7.02
C PRO A 128 17.05 -26.25 -6.06
N ILE A 129 16.23 -26.77 -5.16
CA ILE A 129 15.69 -26.01 -4.03
C ILE A 129 16.67 -26.10 -2.87
N LEU A 130 17.18 -24.95 -2.43
CA LEU A 130 18.18 -24.83 -1.37
C LEU A 130 17.77 -25.63 -0.12
N GLY A 131 18.68 -26.45 0.39
CA GLY A 131 18.47 -27.23 1.62
C GLY A 131 17.64 -28.50 1.44
N THR A 132 17.33 -28.91 0.20
CA THR A 132 16.54 -30.10 -0.08
C THR A 132 17.15 -30.96 -1.21
N ALA A 133 16.59 -32.15 -1.41
CA ALA A 133 16.86 -32.98 -2.59
C ALA A 133 15.93 -32.68 -3.77
N TYR A 134 15.02 -31.72 -3.63
CA TYR A 134 14.01 -31.38 -4.63
C TYR A 134 14.49 -30.29 -5.59
N THR A 135 13.79 -30.15 -6.70
CA THR A 135 14.05 -29.21 -7.78
C THR A 135 12.83 -28.34 -8.05
N ALA A 136 13.03 -27.26 -8.81
CA ALA A 136 11.95 -26.35 -9.20
C ALA A 136 10.80 -27.06 -9.93
N ARG A 137 11.06 -28.11 -10.73
CA ARG A 137 9.98 -28.87 -11.39
C ARG A 137 9.16 -29.73 -10.44
N ASP A 138 9.76 -30.21 -9.35
CA ASP A 138 9.05 -31.06 -8.38
C ASP A 138 7.95 -30.28 -7.65
N VAL A 139 8.15 -28.98 -7.44
CA VAL A 139 7.21 -28.10 -6.71
C VAL A 139 6.34 -27.26 -7.63
N ALA A 140 6.56 -27.19 -8.94
CA ALA A 140 5.81 -26.31 -9.83
C ALA A 140 4.40 -26.84 -10.12
N THR A 141 3.38 -25.99 -10.11
CA THR A 141 2.02 -26.36 -10.53
C THR A 141 1.91 -26.43 -12.06
N PRO A 142 0.87 -27.10 -12.61
CA PRO A 142 0.63 -27.11 -14.05
C PRO A 142 0.32 -25.71 -14.61
N PRO A 143 0.52 -25.48 -15.93
CA PRO A 143 0.27 -24.19 -16.58
C PRO A 143 -1.12 -23.57 -16.36
N SER A 144 -2.14 -24.37 -16.02
CA SER A 144 -3.48 -23.89 -15.71
C SER A 144 -3.57 -23.07 -14.42
N ASP A 145 -2.57 -23.14 -13.56
CA ASP A 145 -2.49 -22.36 -12.30
C ASP A 145 -1.64 -21.08 -12.46
N ARG A 146 -1.18 -20.75 -13.68
CA ARG A 146 -0.40 -19.53 -13.93
C ARG A 146 -1.20 -18.27 -13.65
N CYS A 147 -0.48 -17.21 -13.25
CA CYS A 147 -1.01 -15.86 -13.28
C CYS A 147 -1.51 -15.51 -14.70
N PRO A 148 -2.74 -14.99 -14.86
CA PRO A 148 -3.31 -14.72 -16.18
C PRO A 148 -2.78 -13.42 -16.82
N TRP A 149 -2.16 -12.53 -16.05
CA TRP A 149 -1.74 -11.19 -16.50
C TRP A 149 -0.23 -10.97 -16.46
N ASN A 150 0.55 -11.88 -15.87
CA ASN A 150 2.01 -11.80 -15.84
C ASN A 150 2.65 -13.17 -16.19
N PRO A 151 3.73 -13.20 -17.00
CA PRO A 151 4.30 -14.44 -17.54
C PRO A 151 5.46 -15.03 -16.71
N ASP A 152 5.80 -14.45 -15.56
CA ASP A 152 7.10 -14.67 -14.92
C ASP A 152 7.18 -16.04 -14.21
N ASN A 153 6.11 -16.41 -13.51
CA ASN A 153 6.10 -17.55 -12.59
C ASN A 153 5.17 -18.70 -13.02
N GLU A 154 5.52 -19.92 -12.60
CA GLU A 154 4.56 -20.99 -12.32
C GLU A 154 4.09 -20.86 -10.87
N GLY A 155 2.93 -21.42 -10.52
CA GLY A 155 2.56 -21.57 -9.11
C GLY A 155 3.37 -22.66 -8.41
N VAL A 156 3.17 -22.80 -7.10
CA VAL A 156 3.88 -23.75 -6.24
C VAL A 156 2.89 -24.73 -5.60
N GLN A 157 3.14 -26.03 -5.72
CA GLN A 157 2.28 -27.10 -5.23
C GLN A 157 2.28 -27.12 -3.70
N PRO A 158 1.18 -26.80 -3.01
CA PRO A 158 1.22 -26.58 -1.57
C PRO A 158 1.53 -27.83 -0.73
N ASP A 159 1.15 -29.01 -1.22
CA ASP A 159 1.32 -30.27 -0.49
C ASP A 159 2.67 -30.95 -0.75
N HIS A 160 3.49 -30.41 -1.66
CA HIS A 160 4.80 -30.97 -1.94
C HIS A 160 5.80 -30.59 -0.82
N PRO A 161 6.58 -31.53 -0.25
CA PRO A 161 7.49 -31.26 0.86
C PRO A 161 8.58 -30.22 0.56
N GLY A 162 8.95 -30.02 -0.71
CA GLY A 162 9.89 -28.99 -1.13
C GLY A 162 9.33 -27.56 -1.18
N SER A 163 8.01 -27.38 -1.16
CA SER A 163 7.37 -26.09 -1.43
C SER A 163 7.55 -25.07 -0.31
N GLN A 164 7.44 -25.51 0.95
CA GLN A 164 7.76 -24.62 2.07
C GLN A 164 9.24 -24.26 2.08
N ALA A 165 10.14 -25.19 1.73
CA ALA A 165 11.57 -24.93 1.67
C ALA A 165 11.94 -23.91 0.58
N TRP A 166 11.24 -23.92 -0.56
CA TRP A 166 11.35 -22.88 -1.58
C TRP A 166 11.08 -21.49 -1.00
N TYR A 167 9.89 -21.28 -0.40
CA TYR A 167 9.55 -19.99 0.19
C TYR A 167 10.47 -19.62 1.37
N ASP A 168 10.81 -20.57 2.25
CA ASP A 168 11.76 -20.35 3.34
C ASP A 168 13.11 -19.83 2.80
N SER A 169 13.60 -20.40 1.70
CA SER A 169 14.87 -19.98 1.07
C SER A 169 14.82 -18.61 0.41
N LEU A 170 13.66 -18.22 -0.14
CA LEU A 170 13.43 -16.93 -0.77
C LEU A 170 13.34 -15.83 0.30
N LEU A 171 12.52 -16.03 1.33
CA LEU A 171 12.34 -15.04 2.38
C LEU A 171 13.59 -14.92 3.26
N ALA A 172 14.37 -15.99 3.45
CA ALA A 172 15.69 -15.90 4.08
C ALA A 172 16.67 -15.07 3.26
N LEU A 173 16.63 -15.15 1.91
CA LEU A 173 17.46 -14.29 1.05
C LEU A 173 17.07 -12.82 1.22
N LEU A 174 15.78 -12.49 1.17
CA LEU A 174 15.30 -11.12 1.36
C LEU A 174 15.68 -10.58 2.75
N ALA A 175 15.59 -11.41 3.79
CA ALA A 175 16.03 -11.06 5.13
C ALA A 175 17.55 -10.77 5.20
N THR A 176 18.38 -11.50 4.44
CA THR A 176 19.83 -11.22 4.37
C THR A 176 20.14 -9.89 3.69
N TRP A 177 19.27 -9.41 2.80
CA TRP A 177 19.37 -8.09 2.20
C TRP A 177 18.83 -6.97 3.08
N GLY A 178 18.14 -7.28 4.18
CA GLY A 178 17.53 -6.25 5.04
C GLY A 178 16.15 -5.76 4.58
N VAL A 179 15.42 -6.55 3.79
CA VAL A 179 14.03 -6.21 3.40
C VAL A 179 13.12 -6.17 4.64
N ASP A 180 12.31 -5.11 4.78
CA ASP A 180 11.35 -4.88 5.88
C ASP A 180 9.89 -5.05 5.46
N PHE A 181 9.63 -5.05 4.15
CA PHE A 181 8.28 -5.06 3.60
C PHE A 181 8.25 -5.90 2.32
N VAL A 182 7.26 -6.78 2.19
CA VAL A 182 7.04 -7.57 0.98
C VAL A 182 5.60 -7.42 0.51
N LYS A 183 5.41 -6.94 -0.72
CA LYS A 183 4.14 -6.99 -1.45
C LYS A 183 4.10 -8.24 -2.30
N VAL A 184 3.12 -9.11 -2.12
CA VAL A 184 2.95 -10.34 -2.92
C VAL A 184 1.73 -10.19 -3.82
N ASP A 185 1.96 -10.32 -5.12
CA ASP A 185 0.92 -10.32 -6.15
C ASP A 185 0.45 -11.72 -6.55
N ASP A 186 -0.65 -11.77 -7.29
CA ASP A 186 -1.31 -12.99 -7.80
C ASP A 186 -1.80 -13.91 -6.67
N VAL A 187 -2.24 -13.34 -5.54
CA VAL A 187 -2.70 -14.12 -4.38
C VAL A 187 -4.14 -13.84 -3.94
N LEU A 188 -4.72 -12.68 -4.27
CA LEU A 188 -6.06 -12.29 -3.82
C LEU A 188 -7.16 -12.34 -4.90
N TYR A 189 -6.83 -12.62 -6.16
CA TYR A 189 -7.84 -12.84 -7.19
C TYR A 189 -8.61 -14.16 -6.92
N PRO A 190 -9.96 -14.19 -6.98
CA PRO A 190 -10.72 -15.41 -6.67
C PRO A 190 -10.41 -16.58 -7.63
N PRO A 191 -10.23 -17.81 -7.12
CA PRO A 191 -10.14 -18.15 -5.70
C PRO A 191 -8.78 -17.75 -5.10
N ILE A 192 -8.80 -17.11 -3.93
CA ILE A 192 -7.59 -16.64 -3.26
C ILE A 192 -6.60 -17.79 -2.99
N ARG A 193 -5.32 -17.49 -3.03
CA ARG A 193 -4.22 -18.46 -2.92
C ARG A 193 -3.83 -18.68 -1.46
N ARG A 194 -4.78 -19.13 -0.63
CA ARG A 194 -4.56 -19.38 0.82
C ARG A 194 -3.30 -20.21 1.12
N PRO A 195 -3.02 -21.31 0.39
CA PRO A 195 -1.83 -22.11 0.69
C PRO A 195 -0.51 -21.36 0.48
N ASP A 196 -0.38 -20.59 -0.61
CA ASP A 196 0.78 -19.74 -0.86
C ASP A 196 0.92 -18.66 0.21
N ILE A 197 -0.16 -17.96 0.54
CA ILE A 197 -0.19 -16.93 1.60
C ILE A 197 0.32 -17.53 2.92
N ALA A 198 -0.17 -18.72 3.30
CA ALA A 198 0.24 -19.37 4.54
C ALA A 198 1.71 -19.84 4.52
N MET A 199 2.20 -20.35 3.37
CA MET A 199 3.62 -20.70 3.23
C MET A 199 4.53 -19.48 3.32
N ILE A 200 4.17 -18.37 2.67
CA ILE A 200 4.91 -17.11 2.69
C ILE A 200 4.92 -16.52 4.11
N HIS A 201 3.78 -16.49 4.79
CA HIS A 201 3.68 -16.06 6.19
C HIS A 201 4.64 -16.86 7.09
N ARG A 202 4.63 -18.19 6.99
CA ARG A 202 5.55 -19.04 7.76
C ARG A 202 7.01 -18.81 7.40
N ALA A 203 7.31 -18.59 6.12
CA ALA A 203 8.65 -18.29 5.65
C ALA A 203 9.18 -16.95 6.20
N ILE A 204 8.33 -15.92 6.27
CA ILE A 204 8.64 -14.65 6.93
C ILE A 204 8.97 -14.90 8.41
N LYS A 205 8.12 -15.62 9.15
CA LYS A 205 8.37 -15.95 10.57
C LYS A 205 9.68 -16.72 10.77
N ARG A 206 10.05 -17.60 9.84
CA ARG A 206 11.28 -18.41 9.88
C ARG A 206 12.53 -17.66 9.43
N SER A 207 12.38 -16.54 8.71
CA SER A 207 13.50 -15.76 8.19
C SER A 207 14.32 -15.08 9.29
N GLY A 208 13.72 -14.88 10.47
CA GLY A 208 14.34 -14.20 11.61
C GLY A 208 14.36 -12.68 11.50
N ARG A 209 13.73 -12.10 10.46
CA ARG A 209 13.53 -10.66 10.30
C ARG A 209 12.05 -10.31 10.36
N ASP A 210 11.73 -9.16 10.93
CA ASP A 210 10.38 -8.61 10.89
C ASP A 210 10.10 -8.02 9.50
N ILE A 211 9.21 -8.68 8.74
CA ILE A 211 8.85 -8.29 7.38
C ILE A 211 7.33 -8.10 7.35
N THR A 212 6.90 -6.87 7.06
CA THR A 212 5.49 -6.55 6.83
C THR A 212 5.03 -7.23 5.53
N LEU A 213 3.95 -8.01 5.60
CA LEU A 213 3.37 -8.68 4.45
C LEU A 213 2.14 -7.92 3.92
N SER A 214 2.22 -7.53 2.66
CA SER A 214 1.13 -6.94 1.86
C SER A 214 0.71 -7.92 0.78
N LEU A 215 -0.61 -8.08 0.56
CA LEU A 215 -1.17 -9.03 -0.41
C LEU A 215 -1.95 -8.31 -1.51
N SER A 216 -1.84 -8.79 -2.75
CA SER A 216 -2.34 -8.11 -3.95
C SER A 216 -2.50 -9.08 -5.14
N PRO A 217 -3.12 -8.67 -6.26
CA PRO A 217 -4.12 -7.60 -6.35
C PRO A 217 -5.47 -8.09 -5.81
N GLY A 218 -6.25 -7.17 -5.25
CA GLY A 218 -7.66 -7.41 -4.94
C GLY A 218 -8.54 -7.30 -6.19
N ARG A 219 -9.83 -7.64 -6.07
CA ARG A 219 -10.89 -7.23 -7.02
C ARG A 219 -12.27 -7.53 -6.43
N GLU A 220 -12.61 -8.82 -6.38
CA GLU A 220 -13.85 -9.36 -5.82
C GLU A 220 -13.55 -10.07 -4.48
N LEU A 221 -12.69 -9.46 -3.65
CA LEU A 221 -12.24 -10.07 -2.41
C LEU A 221 -13.40 -10.16 -1.40
N SER A 222 -13.68 -11.38 -0.94
CA SER A 222 -14.77 -11.66 0.00
C SER A 222 -14.35 -11.43 1.45
N LEU A 223 -15.25 -10.86 2.27
CA LEU A 223 -15.09 -10.74 3.72
C LEU A 223 -15.02 -12.09 4.44
N GLU A 224 -15.46 -13.18 3.82
CA GLU A 224 -15.29 -14.57 4.31
C GLU A 224 -13.81 -14.96 4.47
N HIS A 225 -12.89 -14.14 3.96
CA HIS A 225 -11.46 -14.33 4.12
C HIS A 225 -10.83 -13.43 5.17
N ALA A 226 -11.57 -12.51 5.80
CA ALA A 226 -11.02 -11.50 6.70
C ALA A 226 -10.21 -12.10 7.86
N ASP A 227 -10.70 -13.15 8.53
CA ASP A 227 -9.97 -13.76 9.64
C ASP A 227 -8.69 -14.46 9.18
N PHE A 228 -8.75 -15.17 8.04
CA PHE A 228 -7.57 -15.77 7.44
C PHE A 228 -6.53 -14.71 7.04
N LEU A 229 -6.97 -13.61 6.44
CA LEU A 229 -6.09 -12.53 6.01
C LEU A 229 -5.42 -11.85 7.22
N ARG A 230 -6.19 -11.55 8.28
CA ARG A 230 -5.67 -10.98 9.53
C ARG A 230 -4.65 -11.89 10.22
N GLU A 231 -4.86 -13.20 10.20
CA GLU A 231 -3.89 -14.15 10.76
C GLU A 231 -2.57 -14.18 9.98
N HIS A 232 -2.61 -13.93 8.66
CA HIS A 232 -1.48 -14.19 7.78
C HIS A 232 -0.76 -12.95 7.23
N ALA A 233 -1.39 -11.78 7.17
CA ALA A 233 -0.81 -10.58 6.58
C ALA A 233 -1.19 -9.30 7.34
N GLN A 234 -0.36 -8.27 7.20
CA GLN A 234 -0.60 -6.95 7.80
C GLN A 234 -1.53 -6.09 6.95
N MET A 235 -1.52 -6.29 5.64
CA MET A 235 -2.43 -5.58 4.73
C MET A 235 -2.79 -6.42 3.49
N TRP A 236 -3.97 -6.17 2.93
CA TRP A 236 -4.47 -6.86 1.74
C TRP A 236 -5.31 -5.93 0.86
N ARG A 237 -4.98 -5.86 -0.43
CA ARG A 237 -5.71 -5.07 -1.42
C ARG A 237 -7.17 -5.50 -1.50
N VAL A 238 -8.08 -4.53 -1.38
CA VAL A 238 -9.55 -4.77 -1.47
C VAL A 238 -10.13 -4.36 -2.82
N SER A 239 -9.29 -3.84 -3.71
CA SER A 239 -9.62 -3.42 -5.07
C SER A 239 -8.65 -3.98 -6.10
N ASP A 240 -9.09 -3.97 -7.36
CA ASP A 240 -8.17 -3.98 -8.51
C ASP A 240 -7.33 -2.69 -8.53
N ASP A 241 -6.38 -2.59 -9.45
CA ASP A 241 -5.43 -1.48 -9.49
C ASP A 241 -6.14 -0.13 -9.63
N LEU A 242 -5.84 0.79 -8.71
CA LEU A 242 -6.40 2.14 -8.67
C LEU A 242 -5.55 3.10 -9.51
N TRP A 243 -6.23 3.98 -10.25
CA TRP A 243 -5.59 5.04 -11.02
C TRP A 243 -6.28 6.40 -10.77
N ASP A 244 -5.68 7.45 -11.32
CA ASP A 244 -6.05 8.85 -11.16
C ASP A 244 -7.30 9.25 -11.94
N ASP A 245 -8.38 8.49 -11.82
CA ASP A 245 -9.69 8.92 -12.30
C ASP A 245 -10.70 8.97 -11.15
N TRP A 246 -11.62 9.94 -11.22
CA TRP A 246 -12.55 10.21 -10.13
C TRP A 246 -13.50 9.03 -9.89
N GLU A 247 -13.93 8.35 -10.94
CA GLU A 247 -14.82 7.18 -10.84
C GLU A 247 -14.18 6.05 -10.03
N ALA A 248 -12.89 5.79 -10.21
CA ALA A 248 -12.16 4.81 -9.43
C ALA A 248 -12.02 5.22 -7.96
N VAL A 249 -11.85 6.52 -7.66
CA VAL A 249 -11.89 7.03 -6.27
C VAL A 249 -13.28 6.87 -5.66
N VAL A 250 -14.36 7.17 -6.40
CA VAL A 250 -15.75 6.99 -5.94
C VAL A 250 -16.03 5.53 -5.60
N GLU A 251 -15.58 4.60 -6.44
CA GLU A 251 -15.74 3.17 -6.23
C GLU A 251 -15.06 2.69 -4.92
N GLN A 252 -13.94 3.32 -4.51
CA GLN A 252 -13.27 2.99 -3.25
C GLN A 252 -14.12 3.31 -2.02
N PHE A 253 -15.09 4.23 -2.08
CA PHE A 253 -15.99 4.46 -0.95
C PHE A 253 -16.82 3.22 -0.59
N GLN A 254 -17.31 2.48 -1.58
CA GLN A 254 -18.09 1.26 -1.32
C GLN A 254 -17.21 0.17 -0.70
N ARG A 255 -15.96 0.07 -1.16
CA ARG A 255 -14.97 -0.89 -0.64
C ARG A 255 -14.56 -0.52 0.78
N ALA A 256 -14.24 0.74 1.04
CA ALA A 256 -13.94 1.26 2.36
C ALA A 256 -15.07 0.93 3.34
N THR A 257 -16.33 1.21 2.97
CA THR A 257 -17.49 0.93 3.84
C THR A 257 -17.65 -0.57 4.12
N ARG A 258 -17.46 -1.43 3.12
CA ARG A 258 -17.52 -2.89 3.28
C ARG A 258 -16.45 -3.41 4.25
N TRP A 259 -15.23 -2.89 4.15
CA TRP A 259 -14.08 -3.38 4.93
C TRP A 259 -13.89 -2.67 6.28
N ALA A 260 -14.58 -1.56 6.52
CA ALA A 260 -14.48 -0.76 7.75
C ALA A 260 -14.62 -1.59 9.04
N ALA A 261 -15.52 -2.59 9.05
CA ALA A 261 -15.80 -3.43 10.22
C ALA A 261 -14.63 -4.35 10.62
N VAL A 262 -13.67 -4.58 9.73
CA VAL A 262 -12.55 -5.50 9.95
C VAL A 262 -11.19 -4.80 10.05
N GLN A 263 -11.15 -3.46 9.91
CA GLN A 263 -9.96 -2.65 10.10
C GLN A 263 -9.50 -2.66 11.55
N SER A 264 -8.25 -3.03 11.79
CA SER A 264 -7.69 -3.17 13.14
C SER A 264 -6.18 -3.02 13.14
N ASP A 265 -5.60 -2.89 14.33
CA ASP A 265 -4.13 -2.86 14.50
C ASP A 265 -3.47 -4.23 14.16
N ASP A 266 -4.27 -5.29 14.05
CA ASP A 266 -3.83 -6.64 13.67
C ASP A 266 -3.82 -6.88 12.14
N GLY A 267 -4.38 -5.95 11.35
CA GLY A 267 -4.46 -6.08 9.90
C GLY A 267 -5.50 -5.16 9.28
N VAL A 268 -5.19 -4.67 8.08
CA VAL A 268 -6.04 -3.70 7.36
C VAL A 268 -6.32 -4.08 5.90
N GLY A 269 -7.55 -3.79 5.46
CA GLY A 269 -7.87 -3.70 4.05
C GLY A 269 -7.23 -2.47 3.42
N ASP A 270 -6.61 -2.68 2.26
CA ASP A 270 -5.84 -1.70 1.51
C ASP A 270 -6.61 -1.22 0.28
N LEU A 271 -6.90 0.09 0.23
CA LEU A 271 -7.60 0.78 -0.86
C LEU A 271 -6.66 1.08 -2.05
N ASP A 272 -5.43 0.58 -2.01
CA ASP A 272 -4.36 0.72 -3.00
C ASP A 272 -3.53 2.01 -2.86
N MET A 273 -2.47 2.08 -3.67
CA MET A 273 -1.57 3.20 -3.81
C MET A 273 -2.30 4.50 -4.18
N LEU A 274 -1.61 5.62 -3.92
CA LEU A 274 -2.09 6.95 -4.20
C LEU A 274 -1.54 7.40 -5.56
N PRO A 275 -2.35 7.44 -6.64
CA PRO A 275 -1.93 7.86 -7.98
C PRO A 275 -1.86 9.39 -8.05
N LEU A 276 -1.10 9.98 -7.13
CA LEU A 276 -0.93 11.40 -6.91
C LEU A 276 0.43 11.85 -7.46
N GLY A 277 0.58 13.16 -7.68
CA GLY A 277 1.87 13.72 -8.08
C GLY A 277 2.24 13.36 -9.52
N ARG A 278 3.52 13.11 -9.79
CA ARG A 278 4.04 12.81 -11.14
C ARG A 278 4.02 11.30 -11.43
N ILE A 279 3.12 10.84 -12.29
CA ILE A 279 2.90 9.41 -12.61
C ILE A 279 3.05 9.13 -14.11
N GLY A 280 3.06 7.85 -14.50
CA GLY A 280 3.07 7.42 -15.90
C GLY A 280 4.39 7.69 -16.63
N LEU A 281 5.50 7.91 -15.92
CA LEU A 281 6.80 8.17 -16.58
C LEU A 281 7.21 6.99 -17.46
N ARG A 282 7.04 5.77 -16.94
CA ARG A 282 7.21 4.49 -17.64
C ARG A 282 6.28 3.43 -17.06
N ALA A 283 4.97 3.66 -17.13
CA ALA A 283 3.97 2.78 -16.53
C ALA A 283 2.95 2.27 -17.54
N HIS A 284 2.18 1.26 -17.13
CA HIS A 284 1.16 0.62 -17.97
C HIS A 284 0.02 1.56 -18.39
N VAL A 285 -0.31 2.54 -17.53
CA VAL A 285 -1.48 3.41 -17.75
C VAL A 285 -1.09 4.82 -18.14
N GLY A 286 -1.29 5.11 -19.42
CA GLY A 286 -1.21 6.44 -20.01
C GLY A 286 0.22 6.99 -20.14
N GLU A 287 0.31 8.22 -20.64
CA GLU A 287 1.58 8.93 -20.83
C GLU A 287 2.03 9.67 -19.55
N PRO A 288 3.31 10.11 -19.48
CA PRO A 288 3.84 10.88 -18.37
C PRO A 288 3.00 12.13 -18.05
N ARG A 289 2.53 12.23 -16.80
CA ARG A 289 1.60 13.30 -16.39
C ARG A 289 1.70 13.63 -14.90
N HIS A 290 1.16 14.77 -14.52
CA HIS A 290 0.67 14.92 -13.16
C HIS A 290 -0.68 14.21 -13.04
N SER A 291 -1.00 13.69 -11.85
CA SER A 291 -2.29 13.11 -11.53
C SER A 291 -3.43 13.95 -12.09
N ARG A 292 -4.39 13.31 -12.75
CA ARG A 292 -5.60 13.96 -13.28
C ARG A 292 -6.56 14.35 -12.17
N LEU A 293 -6.35 13.87 -10.94
CA LEU A 293 -7.12 14.29 -9.77
C LEU A 293 -6.75 15.74 -9.39
N ASN A 294 -7.75 16.61 -9.34
CA ASN A 294 -7.58 17.98 -8.86
C ASN A 294 -7.37 18.00 -7.33
N LEU A 295 -6.91 19.12 -6.77
CA LEU A 295 -6.55 19.19 -5.34
C LEU A 295 -7.70 18.86 -4.37
N ASP A 296 -8.95 19.13 -4.74
CA ASP A 296 -10.11 18.77 -3.90
C ASP A 296 -10.37 17.25 -3.95
N GLU A 297 -10.22 16.61 -5.11
CA GLU A 297 -10.28 15.15 -5.27
C GLU A 297 -9.14 14.46 -4.51
N GLN A 298 -7.92 15.00 -4.58
CA GLN A 298 -6.76 14.49 -3.83
C GLN A 298 -7.00 14.61 -2.31
N ARG A 299 -7.57 15.72 -1.85
CA ARG A 299 -7.95 15.90 -0.44
C ARG A 299 -9.04 14.91 -0.01
N THR A 300 -10.04 14.68 -0.85
CA THR A 300 -11.09 13.69 -0.62
C THR A 300 -10.51 12.29 -0.51
N MET A 301 -9.61 11.91 -1.43
CA MET A 301 -8.92 10.63 -1.43
C MET A 301 -8.10 10.43 -0.14
N LEU A 302 -7.20 11.37 0.20
CA LEU A 302 -6.40 11.27 1.42
C LEU A 302 -7.26 11.22 2.69
N THR A 303 -8.37 11.95 2.70
CA THR A 303 -9.34 11.93 3.80
C THR A 303 -9.98 10.55 3.93
N LEU A 304 -10.49 9.98 2.85
CA LEU A 304 -11.14 8.66 2.86
C LEU A 304 -10.14 7.58 3.30
N TRP A 305 -8.93 7.55 2.72
CA TRP A 305 -7.91 6.57 3.08
C TRP A 305 -7.55 6.67 4.55
N SER A 306 -7.35 7.88 5.06
CA SER A 306 -6.97 8.09 6.45
C SER A 306 -8.08 7.70 7.40
N ILE A 307 -9.32 8.15 7.18
CA ILE A 307 -10.43 7.84 8.09
C ILE A 307 -10.85 6.37 8.02
N ALA A 308 -10.71 5.72 6.86
CA ALA A 308 -10.94 4.29 6.68
C ALA A 308 -9.75 3.41 7.10
N ARG A 309 -8.65 4.02 7.58
CA ARG A 309 -7.42 3.34 8.02
C ARG A 309 -6.75 2.48 6.94
N SER A 310 -6.81 2.92 5.68
CA SER A 310 -6.02 2.33 4.60
C SER A 310 -4.53 2.68 4.76
N PRO A 311 -3.60 1.80 4.36
CA PRO A 311 -2.21 2.17 4.10
C PRO A 311 -2.13 3.34 3.10
N LEU A 312 -1.07 4.15 3.20
CA LEU A 312 -0.83 5.29 2.32
C LEU A 312 0.49 5.09 1.56
N MET A 313 0.41 4.58 0.34
CA MET A 313 1.59 4.38 -0.52
C MET A 313 1.56 5.36 -1.69
N MET A 314 2.40 6.38 -1.68
CA MET A 314 2.52 7.33 -2.79
C MET A 314 3.04 6.63 -4.04
N GLY A 315 2.32 6.72 -5.16
CA GLY A 315 2.73 6.12 -6.44
C GLY A 315 3.52 7.06 -7.36
N GLY A 316 3.40 8.37 -7.16
CA GLY A 316 4.09 9.37 -7.98
C GLY A 316 5.58 9.50 -7.69
N HIS A 317 6.34 9.94 -8.70
CA HIS A 317 7.71 10.39 -8.57
C HIS A 317 7.76 11.64 -7.69
N LEU A 318 8.18 11.49 -6.43
CA LEU A 318 8.11 12.52 -5.40
C LEU A 318 8.89 13.80 -5.78
N PRO A 319 10.15 13.73 -6.27
CA PRO A 319 10.92 14.93 -6.61
C PRO A 319 10.30 15.79 -7.72
N GLU A 320 9.53 15.19 -8.63
CA GLU A 320 8.85 15.90 -9.73
C GLU A 320 7.37 16.19 -9.45
N SER A 321 6.87 15.84 -8.27
CA SER A 321 5.48 16.10 -7.88
C SER A 321 5.29 17.57 -7.49
N SER A 322 4.07 18.10 -7.67
CA SER A 322 3.83 19.53 -7.39
C SER A 322 3.92 19.82 -5.89
N PRO A 323 4.42 20.99 -5.47
CA PRO A 323 4.47 21.37 -4.06
C PRO A 323 3.11 21.32 -3.35
N GLU A 324 2.03 21.63 -4.07
CA GLU A 324 0.66 21.58 -3.54
C GLU A 324 0.24 20.14 -3.21
N THR A 325 0.59 19.18 -4.07
CA THR A 325 0.35 17.75 -3.82
C THR A 325 1.15 17.28 -2.61
N ILE A 326 2.44 17.61 -2.56
CA ILE A 326 3.32 17.22 -1.45
C ILE A 326 2.83 17.81 -0.12
N ALA A 327 2.34 19.06 -0.13
CA ALA A 327 1.80 19.70 1.07
C ALA A 327 0.61 18.95 1.67
N LEU A 328 -0.22 18.29 0.86
CA LEU A 328 -1.33 17.46 1.36
C LEU A 328 -0.84 16.25 2.16
N LEU A 329 0.33 15.70 1.80
CA LEU A 329 0.92 14.52 2.47
C LEU A 329 1.51 14.85 3.85
N GLY A 330 1.63 16.13 4.21
CA GLY A 330 2.21 16.59 5.49
C GLY A 330 1.18 16.98 6.56
N ASN A 331 -0.11 16.67 6.38
CA ASN A 331 -1.13 17.00 7.40
C ASN A 331 -1.20 15.92 8.49
N ASP A 332 -0.41 16.10 9.56
CA ASP A 332 -0.33 15.15 10.69
C ASP A 332 -1.66 14.81 11.34
N VAL A 333 -2.62 15.75 11.35
CA VAL A 333 -3.91 15.55 12.03
C VAL A 333 -4.81 14.63 11.21
N VAL A 334 -4.80 14.77 9.89
CA VAL A 334 -5.51 13.87 8.97
C VAL A 334 -4.83 12.50 8.96
N LEU A 335 -3.51 12.46 8.85
CA LEU A 335 -2.75 11.20 8.86
C LEU A 335 -2.98 10.40 10.15
N ALA A 336 -3.08 11.08 11.30
CA ALA A 336 -3.34 10.44 12.58
C ALA A 336 -4.69 9.69 12.65
N LEU A 337 -5.64 9.98 11.74
CA LEU A 337 -6.88 9.19 11.64
C LEU A 337 -6.59 7.74 11.26
N GLY A 338 -5.58 7.49 10.42
CA GLY A 338 -5.20 6.14 10.01
C GLY A 338 -4.60 5.33 11.15
N GLU A 339 -3.72 5.95 11.94
CA GLU A 339 -3.00 5.30 13.04
C GLU A 339 -3.84 5.14 14.31
N ARG A 340 -4.56 6.21 14.68
CA ARG A 340 -5.21 6.35 16.00
C ARG A 340 -6.72 6.40 15.91
N GLY A 341 -7.28 6.27 14.71
CA GLY A 341 -8.71 6.14 14.50
C GLY A 341 -9.28 4.87 15.12
N ALA A 342 -10.43 5.03 15.75
CA ALA A 342 -11.31 3.97 16.21
C ALA A 342 -12.71 4.18 15.63
N ASP A 343 -13.55 3.15 15.69
CA ASP A 343 -14.97 3.26 15.34
C ASP A 343 -15.22 3.85 13.93
N CYS A 344 -14.31 3.56 13.00
CA CYS A 344 -14.31 4.09 11.64
C CYS A 344 -15.45 3.45 10.84
N ARG A 345 -16.46 4.23 10.46
CA ARG A 345 -17.56 3.75 9.60
C ARG A 345 -18.26 4.88 8.88
N GLU A 346 -18.85 4.54 7.75
CA GLU A 346 -19.89 5.34 7.12
C GLU A 346 -21.13 5.40 8.02
N ILE A 347 -21.75 6.58 8.11
CA ILE A 347 -22.98 6.81 8.90
C ILE A 347 -24.12 7.41 8.08
N ILE A 348 -23.83 8.08 6.96
CA ILE A 348 -24.83 8.61 6.03
C ILE A 348 -24.32 8.39 4.62
N ARG A 349 -25.22 7.90 3.75
CA ARG A 349 -25.05 7.87 2.30
C ARG A 349 -26.39 8.16 1.64
N ASP A 350 -26.45 9.26 0.90
CA ASP A 350 -27.64 9.68 0.18
C ASP A 350 -27.24 10.49 -1.06
N GLY A 351 -27.45 9.92 -2.26
CA GLY A 351 -27.01 10.51 -3.51
C GLY A 351 -25.51 10.83 -3.53
N ASP A 352 -25.18 12.10 -3.72
CA ASP A 352 -23.82 12.66 -3.74
C ASP A 352 -23.26 12.97 -2.33
N LEU A 353 -24.01 12.73 -1.26
CA LEU A 353 -23.56 12.91 0.12
C LEU A 353 -23.06 11.59 0.71
N VAL A 354 -21.84 11.61 1.25
CA VAL A 354 -21.34 10.55 2.14
C VAL A 354 -20.80 11.18 3.43
N VAL A 355 -21.08 10.58 4.57
CA VAL A 355 -20.53 10.99 5.87
C VAL A 355 -19.89 9.81 6.58
N TRP A 356 -18.64 9.97 6.98
CA TRP A 356 -17.90 9.04 7.82
C TRP A 356 -17.69 9.60 9.21
N ARG A 357 -17.62 8.69 10.19
CA ARG A 357 -17.16 8.98 11.55
C ARG A 357 -15.87 8.24 11.87
N SER A 358 -15.13 8.80 12.81
CA SER A 358 -14.05 8.13 13.54
C SER A 358 -13.92 8.77 14.92
N THR A 359 -13.37 8.03 15.88
CA THR A 359 -12.92 8.55 17.16
C THR A 359 -11.40 8.56 17.15
N LEU A 360 -10.80 9.75 17.26
CA LEU A 360 -9.36 9.92 17.27
C LEU A 360 -8.84 9.78 18.70
N ARG A 361 -8.15 8.66 18.97
CA ARG A 361 -7.52 8.40 20.27
C ARG A 361 -6.38 9.39 20.54
N PRO A 362 -6.15 9.78 21.81
CA PRO A 362 -5.08 10.71 22.16
C PRO A 362 -3.71 10.16 21.79
N ALA A 363 -2.76 11.07 21.57
CA ALA A 363 -1.38 10.65 21.29
C ALA A 363 -0.79 10.11 22.59
N PRO A 364 0.01 9.03 22.54
CA PRO A 364 0.68 8.52 23.74
C PRO A 364 1.44 9.63 24.48
N GLY A 365 1.23 9.74 25.78
CA GLY A 365 1.88 10.76 26.61
C GLY A 365 1.32 12.18 26.50
N ARG A 366 0.28 12.43 25.69
CA ARG A 366 -0.47 13.70 25.72
C ARG A 366 -1.72 13.57 26.58
N GLY A 367 -1.95 14.56 27.46
CA GLY A 367 -3.16 14.66 28.28
C GLY A 367 -4.41 15.14 27.53
N GLU A 368 -4.46 14.96 26.21
CA GLU A 368 -5.63 15.28 25.38
C GLU A 368 -6.68 14.17 25.55
N GLY A 369 -7.97 14.50 25.44
CA GLY A 369 -9.04 13.52 25.39
C GLY A 369 -9.19 12.90 24.00
N GLU A 370 -10.06 11.90 23.87
CA GLU A 370 -10.52 11.42 22.57
C GLU A 370 -11.31 12.52 21.85
N ARG A 371 -11.16 12.59 20.52
CA ARG A 371 -11.87 13.55 19.69
C ARG A 371 -12.80 12.84 18.72
N GLU A 372 -14.06 13.25 18.67
CA GLU A 372 -15.03 12.77 17.69
C GLU A 372 -14.81 13.49 16.35
N VAL A 373 -14.58 12.72 15.27
CA VAL A 373 -14.26 13.23 13.93
C VAL A 373 -15.39 12.90 12.96
N ARG A 374 -15.76 13.85 12.10
CA ARG A 374 -16.68 13.65 10.98
C ARG A 374 -16.04 14.11 9.68
N ALA A 375 -16.05 13.24 8.67
CA ALA A 375 -15.70 13.58 7.30
C ALA A 375 -16.96 13.59 6.45
N VAL A 376 -17.25 14.72 5.81
CA VAL A 376 -18.40 14.94 4.95
C VAL A 376 -17.88 15.12 3.53
N PHE A 377 -18.37 14.31 2.60
CA PHE A 377 -17.93 14.27 1.22
C PHE A 377 -19.06 14.68 0.29
N ASN A 378 -18.73 15.49 -0.71
CA ASN A 378 -19.57 15.74 -1.87
C ASN A 378 -19.00 14.93 -3.04
N LEU A 379 -19.70 13.88 -3.46
CA LEU A 379 -19.27 13.04 -4.58
C LEU A 379 -19.75 13.53 -5.95
N GLY A 380 -20.57 14.58 -5.99
CA GLY A 380 -21.17 15.10 -7.21
C GLY A 380 -20.32 16.15 -7.92
N ASP A 381 -20.60 16.33 -9.21
CA ASP A 381 -19.85 17.21 -10.13
C ASP A 381 -20.09 18.72 -9.90
N GLU A 382 -20.94 19.08 -8.93
CA GLU A 382 -21.29 20.46 -8.63
C GLU A 382 -21.01 20.79 -7.17
N PRO A 383 -20.58 22.03 -6.84
CA PRO A 383 -20.49 22.48 -5.46
C PRO A 383 -21.83 22.36 -4.71
N ARG A 384 -21.75 22.05 -3.41
CA ARG A 384 -22.92 21.84 -2.54
C ARG A 384 -22.72 22.50 -1.19
N THR A 385 -23.69 23.30 -0.77
CA THR A 385 -23.85 23.65 0.65
C THR A 385 -24.59 22.51 1.34
N ARG A 386 -24.00 21.94 2.39
CA ARG A 386 -24.61 20.91 3.24
C ARG A 386 -24.87 21.46 4.62
N ARG A 387 -26.03 21.12 5.18
CA ARG A 387 -26.40 21.44 6.55
C ARG A 387 -26.80 20.16 7.26
N LEU A 388 -26.01 19.76 8.27
CA LEU A 388 -26.17 18.51 8.98
C LEU A 388 -26.40 18.78 10.47
N HIS A 389 -27.42 18.16 11.05
CA HIS A 389 -27.73 18.33 12.46
C HIS A 389 -26.79 17.47 13.31
N LEU A 390 -26.32 17.99 14.44
CA LEU A 390 -25.38 17.29 15.32
C LEU A 390 -25.93 15.93 15.81
N ALA A 391 -27.25 15.80 15.94
CA ALA A 391 -27.88 14.56 16.40
C ALA A 391 -27.67 13.41 15.39
N ASP A 392 -27.82 13.69 14.10
CA ASP A 392 -27.63 12.70 13.02
C ASP A 392 -26.15 12.38 12.80
N LEU A 393 -25.28 13.32 13.17
CA LEU A 393 -23.83 13.09 13.26
C LEU A 393 -23.43 12.33 14.52
N GLY A 394 -24.34 12.06 15.46
CA GLY A 394 -24.00 11.44 16.75
C GLY A 394 -22.99 12.27 17.55
N LEU A 395 -23.08 13.60 17.48
CA LEU A 395 -22.25 14.55 18.21
C LEU A 395 -23.02 15.21 19.37
N PRO A 396 -22.32 15.68 20.43
CA PRO A 396 -22.99 16.33 21.56
C PRO A 396 -23.76 17.59 21.13
N GLN A 397 -25.03 17.71 21.54
CA GLN A 397 -25.86 18.90 21.21
C GLN A 397 -25.33 20.20 21.86
N THR A 398 -24.43 20.07 22.84
CA THR A 398 -23.71 21.17 23.47
C THR A 398 -22.55 21.70 22.62
N THR A 399 -22.16 21.02 21.54
CA THR A 399 -21.10 21.48 20.63
C THR A 399 -21.50 22.82 20.01
N ARG A 400 -20.58 23.79 20.09
CA ARG A 400 -20.74 25.14 19.52
C ARG A 400 -19.81 25.39 18.34
N HIS A 401 -18.73 24.62 18.25
CA HIS A 401 -17.76 24.73 17.18
C HIS A 401 -17.18 23.36 16.84
N LEU A 402 -16.84 23.18 15.57
CA LEU A 402 -15.99 22.08 15.11
C LEU A 402 -14.69 22.66 14.56
N THR A 403 -13.58 21.95 14.70
CA THR A 403 -12.29 22.35 14.13
C THR A 403 -12.04 21.55 12.86
N ASP A 404 -11.92 22.24 11.73
CA ASP A 404 -11.56 21.63 10.46
C ASP A 404 -10.11 21.12 10.49
N LEU A 405 -9.89 19.86 10.13
CA LEU A 405 -8.60 19.19 10.26
C LEU A 405 -7.61 19.52 9.14
N TRP A 406 -8.10 20.01 8.00
CA TRP A 406 -7.25 20.44 6.89
C TRP A 406 -6.73 21.86 7.08
N THR A 407 -7.54 22.75 7.64
CA THR A 407 -7.27 24.18 7.72
C THR A 407 -7.07 24.69 9.13
N SER A 408 -7.35 23.87 10.15
CA SER A 408 -7.38 24.26 11.58
C SER A 408 -8.39 25.37 11.91
N LYS A 409 -9.28 25.72 10.97
CA LYS A 409 -10.30 26.77 11.18
C LYS A 409 -11.47 26.22 11.99
N ARG A 410 -12.08 27.08 12.82
CA ARG A 410 -13.28 26.73 13.58
C ARG A 410 -14.53 27.04 12.76
N ALA A 411 -15.36 26.03 12.51
CA ALA A 411 -16.70 26.18 11.99
C ALA A 411 -17.69 26.37 13.14
N ALA A 412 -18.62 27.31 13.01
CA ALA A 412 -19.67 27.52 13.99
C ALA A 412 -20.78 26.48 13.85
N VAL A 413 -21.36 26.08 14.98
CA VAL A 413 -22.63 25.35 15.03
C VAL A 413 -23.71 26.31 15.48
N VAL A 414 -24.74 26.49 14.65
CA VAL A 414 -25.87 27.39 14.93
C VAL A 414 -27.12 26.56 15.09
N ASP A 415 -27.78 26.68 16.25
CA ASP A 415 -29.01 25.95 16.58
C ASP A 415 -28.91 24.43 16.38
N GLY A 416 -27.74 23.84 16.64
CA GLY A 416 -27.48 22.40 16.48
C GLY A 416 -27.11 21.98 15.06
N TRP A 417 -26.96 22.91 14.12
CA TRP A 417 -26.61 22.64 12.73
C TRP A 417 -25.18 23.05 12.40
N TRP A 418 -24.47 22.15 11.74
CA TRP A 418 -23.22 22.43 11.07
C TRP A 418 -23.48 22.63 9.58
N GLU A 419 -23.20 23.84 9.09
CA GLU A 419 -23.27 24.20 7.68
C GLU A 419 -21.86 24.29 7.10
N MET A 420 -21.69 23.80 5.87
CA MET A 420 -20.43 23.83 5.15
C MET A 420 -20.65 23.90 3.64
N ASP A 421 -19.76 24.63 2.96
CA ASP A 421 -19.69 24.63 1.50
C ASP A 421 -18.63 23.63 1.04
N LEU A 422 -19.05 22.68 0.20
CA LEU A 422 -18.19 21.65 -0.37
C LEU A 422 -18.02 21.93 -1.86
N PRO A 423 -16.78 22.01 -2.37
CA PRO A 423 -16.52 21.97 -3.82
C PRO A 423 -17.10 20.71 -4.46
N ALA A 424 -17.23 20.70 -5.79
CA ALA A 424 -17.40 19.46 -6.54
C ALA A 424 -16.28 18.50 -6.14
N HIS A 425 -16.64 17.25 -5.82
CA HIS A 425 -15.69 16.20 -5.40
C HIS A 425 -14.92 16.50 -4.09
N GLY A 426 -15.28 17.57 -3.38
CA GLY A 426 -14.58 18.03 -2.19
C GLY A 426 -15.09 17.41 -0.89
N CYS A 427 -14.34 17.65 0.19
CA CYS A 427 -14.69 17.18 1.53
C CYS A 427 -14.46 18.25 2.61
N ALA A 428 -15.18 18.13 3.72
CA ALA A 428 -14.90 18.81 4.98
C ALA A 428 -14.64 17.76 6.06
N VAL A 429 -13.61 17.95 6.88
CA VAL A 429 -13.25 17.01 7.94
C VAL A 429 -13.09 17.79 9.21
N ALA A 430 -13.92 17.51 10.22
CA ALA A 430 -13.92 18.31 11.43
C ALA A 430 -13.99 17.44 12.69
N ALA A 431 -13.29 17.89 13.73
CA ALA A 431 -13.35 17.29 15.05
C ALA A 431 -14.12 18.16 16.05
N VAL A 432 -14.81 17.51 16.98
CA VAL A 432 -15.26 18.16 18.22
C VAL A 432 -14.09 18.21 19.19
N ALA A 433 -13.87 19.40 19.77
CA ALA A 433 -12.81 19.66 20.75
C ALA A 433 -13.16 19.13 22.14
#